data_AF-A0A517XXK5-F1
#
_entry.id   AF-A0A517XXK5-F1
#
_cell.length_a   1.000
_cell.length_b   1.000
_cell.length_c   1.000
_cell.angle_alpha   90.00
_cell.angle_beta   90.00
_cell.angle_gamma   90.00
#
_symmetry.space_group_name_H-M   'P 1'
#
loop_
_entity.id
_entity.type
_entity.pdbx_description
1 polymer ?
#
loop_
_entity_poly.entity_id
_entity_poly.type
_entity_poly.pdbx_seq_one_letter_code
_entity_poly.pdbx_strand_id
1 'polypeptide(L)'
;MIRFRCTSCDREYHLPDALARMPLLCKGCGTRLDVPEPTPEPTPEPPPAHSFPDPTGTVDLFPESDDVRTRGPVAKDVPDPADSVDLFPRAYSEPPPIEMPTPAAPARRGLRVVVDGAVGVLLAVVGALLGGLATQKGTVEVLREAGGAAKFPTTDLLVWLGCVAAPVMGYVLFVNRGRSIGVWVSSRMASRGRKTPG
;
A
#
# COMPACT_ATOMS: atom_id res chain seq x y z
N MET A 1 0.73 19.05 -15.38
CA MET A 1 0.09 19.10 -14.04
C MET A 1 -1.22 19.87 -14.14
N ILE A 2 -2.35 19.16 -14.03
CA ILE A 2 -3.69 19.69 -14.30
C ILE A 2 -4.31 20.24 -13.00
N ARG A 3 -4.92 21.43 -13.08
CA ARG A 3 -5.68 22.06 -11.99
C ARG A 3 -7.14 22.15 -12.38
N PHE A 4 -8.04 21.62 -11.55
CA PHE A 4 -9.48 21.72 -11.79
C PHE A 4 -10.25 21.71 -10.47
N ARG A 5 -11.53 22.10 -10.53
CA ARG A 5 -12.45 22.11 -9.38
C ARG A 5 -13.54 21.07 -9.56
N CYS A 6 -13.94 20.41 -8.47
CA CYS A 6 -15.05 19.46 -8.50
C CYS A 6 -16.39 20.21 -8.66
N THR A 7 -17.20 19.83 -9.65
CA THR A 7 -18.49 20.49 -9.94
C THR A 7 -19.53 20.33 -8.83
N SER A 8 -19.40 19.33 -7.95
CA SER A 8 -20.37 19.10 -6.86
C SER A 8 -20.03 19.80 -5.55
N CYS A 9 -18.74 20.00 -5.23
CA CYS A 9 -18.32 20.53 -3.92
C CYS A 9 -17.30 21.68 -3.99
N ASP A 10 -16.98 22.16 -5.20
CA ASP A 10 -16.05 23.26 -5.51
C ASP A 10 -14.64 23.15 -4.90
N ARG A 11 -14.22 21.94 -4.54
CA ARG A 11 -12.88 21.70 -3.99
C ARG A 11 -11.86 21.68 -5.13
N GLU A 12 -10.75 22.38 -4.94
CA GLU A 12 -9.63 22.44 -5.89
C GLU A 12 -8.75 21.18 -5.80
N TYR A 13 -8.35 20.69 -6.98
CA TYR A 13 -7.56 19.48 -7.14
C TYR A 13 -6.33 19.75 -8.02
N HIS A 14 -5.20 19.16 -7.62
CA HIS A 14 -3.93 19.17 -8.35
C HIS A 14 -3.54 17.74 -8.67
N LEU A 15 -3.58 17.36 -9.94
CA LEU A 15 -3.29 15.99 -10.38
C LEU A 15 -2.11 15.96 -11.36
N PRO A 16 -1.25 14.91 -11.27
CA PRO A 16 -0.27 14.60 -12.30
C PRO A 16 -0.97 14.04 -13.55
N ASP A 17 -0.40 14.30 -14.72
CA ASP A 17 -1.02 14.01 -16.02
C ASP A 17 -1.22 12.51 -16.25
N ALA A 18 -0.39 11.66 -15.60
CA ALA A 18 -0.52 10.21 -15.62
C ALA A 18 -1.86 9.67 -15.04
N LEU A 19 -2.56 10.46 -14.21
CA LEU A 19 -3.83 10.06 -13.62
C LEU A 19 -5.06 10.62 -14.37
N ALA A 20 -4.86 11.41 -15.44
CA ALA A 20 -5.93 12.11 -16.13
C ALA A 20 -6.95 11.19 -16.83
N ARG A 21 -6.58 9.94 -17.13
CA ARG A 21 -7.45 8.96 -17.82
C ARG A 21 -8.03 7.89 -16.90
N MET A 22 -7.82 8.00 -15.59
CA MET A 22 -8.37 7.05 -14.62
C MET A 22 -9.69 7.57 -14.04
N PRO A 23 -10.66 6.69 -13.76
CA PRO A 23 -11.89 7.08 -13.07
C PRO A 23 -11.58 7.42 -11.61
N LEU A 24 -11.49 8.71 -11.31
CA LEU A 24 -11.18 9.21 -9.96
C LEU A 24 -12.44 9.63 -9.22
N LEU A 25 -12.44 9.44 -7.90
CA LEU A 25 -13.52 9.85 -7.01
C LEU A 25 -13.09 11.08 -6.20
N CYS A 26 -13.99 12.05 -6.09
CA CYS A 26 -13.80 13.22 -5.24
C CYS A 26 -13.68 12.79 -3.77
N LYS A 27 -12.55 13.10 -3.12
CA LYS A 27 -12.36 12.83 -1.67
C LYS A 27 -13.33 13.60 -0.77
N GLY A 28 -14.00 14.64 -1.27
CA GLY A 28 -14.99 15.41 -0.53
C GLY A 28 -16.38 14.79 -0.60
N CYS A 29 -16.95 14.70 -1.81
CA CYS A 29 -18.34 14.30 -2.01
C CYS A 29 -18.54 12.88 -2.56
N GLY A 30 -17.47 12.17 -2.94
CA GLY A 30 -17.55 10.82 -3.50
C GLY A 30 -18.01 10.73 -4.97
N THR A 31 -18.39 11.85 -5.59
CA THR A 31 -18.78 11.89 -7.02
C THR A 31 -17.58 11.59 -7.93
N ARG A 32 -17.83 10.96 -9.09
CA ARG A 32 -16.82 10.76 -10.14
C ARG A 32 -16.36 12.12 -10.68
N LEU A 33 -15.04 12.31 -10.77
CA LEU A 33 -14.43 13.50 -11.32
C LEU A 33 -14.29 13.33 -12.84
N ASP A 34 -14.80 14.31 -13.58
CA ASP A 34 -14.57 14.44 -15.00
C ASP A 34 -13.30 15.29 -15.19
N VAL A 35 -12.20 14.64 -15.55
CA VAL A 35 -10.89 15.31 -15.70
C VAL A 35 -10.75 15.76 -17.16
N PRO A 36 -10.60 17.06 -17.44
CA PRO A 36 -10.40 17.54 -18.80
C PRO A 36 -9.17 16.90 -19.42
N GLU A 37 -9.27 16.45 -20.67
CA GLU A 37 -8.10 15.95 -21.39
C GLU A 37 -7.04 17.05 -21.51
N PRO A 38 -5.76 16.76 -21.18
CA PRO A 38 -4.70 17.74 -21.32
C PRO A 38 -4.60 18.16 -22.79
N THR A 39 -4.69 19.46 -23.06
CA THR A 39 -4.38 20.01 -24.37
C THR A 39 -2.94 19.61 -24.71
N PRO A 40 -2.69 18.91 -25.83
CA PRO A 40 -1.35 18.48 -26.19
C PRO A 40 -0.46 19.73 -26.28
N GLU A 41 0.57 19.76 -25.44
CA GLU A 41 1.62 20.76 -25.56
C GLU A 41 2.24 20.60 -26.97
N PRO A 42 2.44 21.69 -27.73
CA PRO A 42 3.05 21.62 -29.05
C PRO A 42 4.40 20.92 -28.89
N THR A 43 4.54 19.76 -29.53
CA THR A 43 5.78 18.99 -29.54
C THR A 43 6.87 19.93 -30.04
N PRO A 44 7.92 20.22 -29.25
CA PRO A 44 9.03 21.04 -29.70
C PRO A 44 9.57 20.45 -31.00
N GLU A 45 9.74 21.28 -32.03
CA GLU A 45 10.40 20.86 -33.26
C GLU A 45 11.73 20.19 -32.90
N PRO A 46 12.01 18.99 -33.45
CA PRO A 46 13.23 18.28 -33.11
C PRO A 46 14.44 19.16 -33.44
N PRO A 47 15.41 19.28 -32.52
CA PRO A 47 16.66 19.97 -32.82
C PRO A 47 17.33 19.30 -34.04
N PRO A 48 18.06 20.07 -34.87
CA PRO A 48 18.70 19.55 -36.06
C PRO A 48 19.56 18.33 -35.70
N ALA A 49 19.37 17.26 -36.47
CA ALA A 49 20.02 15.98 -36.26
C ALA A 49 21.55 16.14 -36.26
N HIS A 50 22.16 16.09 -35.08
CA HIS A 50 23.58 15.82 -34.96
C HIS A 50 23.80 14.35 -35.26
N SER A 51 24.43 14.08 -36.40
CA SER A 51 24.86 12.76 -36.85
C SER A 51 25.83 12.15 -35.82
N PHE A 52 25.33 11.23 -35.00
CA PHE A 52 26.18 10.34 -34.20
C PHE A 52 26.73 9.23 -35.11
N PRO A 53 28.03 8.90 -35.03
CA PRO A 53 28.59 7.76 -35.74
C PRO A 53 28.03 6.45 -35.17
N ASP A 54 27.66 5.54 -36.08
CA ASP A 54 27.15 4.20 -35.81
C ASP A 54 28.06 3.39 -34.86
N PRO A 55 27.58 2.98 -33.67
CA PRO A 55 28.18 1.87 -32.96
C PRO A 55 27.68 0.57 -33.58
N THR A 56 28.45 0.08 -34.54
CA THR A 56 28.38 -1.31 -34.99
C THR A 56 28.69 -2.22 -33.79
N GLY A 57 27.66 -2.84 -33.20
CA GLY A 57 27.81 -3.61 -31.98
C GLY A 57 26.57 -4.42 -31.66
N THR A 58 26.29 -5.42 -32.48
CA THR A 58 25.29 -6.47 -32.28
C THR A 58 25.63 -7.25 -31.00
N VAL A 59 24.82 -7.11 -29.97
CA VAL A 59 24.79 -8.06 -28.84
C VAL A 59 23.35 -8.47 -28.62
N ASP A 60 22.97 -9.56 -29.28
CA ASP A 60 21.73 -10.30 -29.03
C ASP A 60 21.82 -10.99 -27.68
N LEU A 61 21.29 -10.36 -26.63
CA LEU A 61 21.05 -11.02 -25.34
C LEU A 61 19.74 -10.51 -24.73
N PHE A 62 18.63 -10.88 -25.35
CA PHE A 62 17.35 -10.94 -24.65
C PHE A 62 16.80 -12.37 -24.73
N PRO A 63 16.84 -13.15 -23.62
CA PRO A 63 16.13 -14.41 -23.56
C PRO A 63 14.62 -14.14 -23.60
N GLU A 64 14.00 -14.68 -24.63
CA GLU A 64 12.58 -14.82 -24.84
C GLU A 64 11.96 -15.43 -23.56
N SER A 65 11.18 -14.62 -22.85
CA SER A 65 10.43 -15.07 -21.68
C SER A 65 9.05 -15.45 -22.18
N ASP A 66 8.84 -16.76 -22.35
CA ASP A 66 7.53 -17.37 -22.60
C ASP A 66 6.59 -17.09 -21.42
N ASP A 67 5.86 -15.97 -21.49
CA ASP A 67 4.71 -15.70 -20.65
C ASP A 67 3.57 -16.64 -21.04
N VAL A 68 3.54 -17.80 -20.36
CA VAL A 68 2.43 -18.75 -20.33
C VAL A 68 1.20 -18.03 -19.78
N ARG A 69 0.41 -17.49 -20.71
CA ARG A 69 -0.90 -16.88 -20.46
C ARG A 69 -1.94 -17.97 -20.25
N THR A 70 -2.00 -18.54 -19.05
CA THR A 70 -3.13 -19.41 -18.64
C THR A 70 -4.37 -18.54 -18.42
N ARG A 71 -5.13 -18.29 -19.49
CA ARG A 71 -6.51 -17.78 -19.40
C ARG A 71 -7.37 -18.88 -18.77
N GLY A 72 -7.65 -18.75 -17.47
CA GLY A 72 -8.75 -19.49 -16.85
C GLY A 72 -10.10 -18.95 -17.37
N PRO A 73 -11.10 -19.82 -17.61
CA PRO A 73 -12.46 -19.38 -17.92
C PRO A 73 -13.10 -18.77 -16.67
N VAL A 74 -13.31 -17.45 -16.69
CA VAL A 74 -14.17 -16.77 -15.71
C VAL A 74 -15.61 -17.09 -16.09
N ALA A 75 -16.23 -18.02 -15.35
CA ALA A 75 -17.66 -18.21 -15.34
C ALA A 75 -18.31 -16.89 -14.86
N LYS A 76 -18.97 -16.20 -15.78
CA LYS A 76 -19.93 -15.15 -15.44
C LYS A 76 -21.20 -15.84 -14.99
N ASP A 77 -21.38 -16.00 -13.68
CA ASP A 77 -22.71 -16.17 -13.10
C ASP A 77 -23.44 -14.84 -13.27
N VAL A 78 -24.32 -14.83 -14.29
CA VAL A 78 -25.33 -13.80 -14.51
C VAL A 78 -26.40 -13.99 -13.43
N PRO A 79 -26.62 -13.03 -12.53
CA PRO A 79 -27.79 -13.08 -11.66
C PRO A 79 -29.04 -12.90 -12.52
N ASP A 80 -29.95 -13.85 -12.37
CA ASP A 80 -31.28 -13.89 -12.95
C ASP A 80 -32.08 -12.63 -12.55
N PRO A 81 -32.54 -11.79 -13.49
CA PRO A 81 -33.41 -10.66 -13.19
C PRO A 81 -34.87 -11.14 -13.17
N ALA A 82 -35.22 -11.95 -12.18
CA ALA A 82 -36.60 -12.32 -11.89
C ALA A 82 -36.95 -11.91 -10.46
N ASP A 83 -37.99 -11.08 -10.37
CA ASP A 83 -38.81 -10.83 -9.19
C ASP A 83 -38.14 -10.08 -8.02
N SER A 84 -38.67 -8.99 -7.48
CA SER A 84 -40.04 -8.49 -7.46
C SER A 84 -40.01 -6.97 -7.26
N VAL A 85 -40.84 -6.27 -8.03
CA VAL A 85 -41.10 -4.85 -7.83
C VAL A 85 -41.99 -4.72 -6.59
N ASP A 86 -41.38 -4.53 -5.42
CA ASP A 86 -42.12 -4.18 -4.20
C ASP A 86 -42.61 -2.72 -4.31
N LEU A 87 -43.81 -2.57 -4.88
CA LEU A 87 -44.61 -1.35 -4.92
C LEU A 87 -45.27 -1.07 -3.56
N PHE A 88 -44.56 -1.24 -2.46
CA PHE A 88 -45.04 -0.75 -1.16
C PHE A 88 -44.76 0.75 -1.06
N PRO A 89 -45.76 1.57 -0.69
CA PRO A 89 -45.53 2.96 -0.32
C PRO A 89 -44.57 2.99 0.88
N ARG A 90 -43.30 3.31 0.63
CA ARG A 90 -42.36 3.62 1.71
C ARG A 90 -42.95 4.80 2.47
N ALA A 91 -43.42 4.54 3.68
CA ALA A 91 -43.67 5.58 4.66
C ALA A 91 -42.44 6.50 4.69
N TYR A 92 -42.66 7.79 4.48
CA TYR A 92 -41.62 8.80 4.55
C TYR A 92 -40.88 8.63 5.87
N SER A 93 -39.69 8.03 5.80
CA SER A 93 -38.77 8.00 6.94
C SER A 93 -38.23 9.41 7.06
N GLU A 94 -38.49 10.05 8.20
CA GLU A 94 -37.95 11.35 8.54
C GLU A 94 -36.44 11.34 8.22
N PRO A 95 -35.93 12.33 7.46
CA PRO A 95 -34.52 12.36 7.10
C PRO A 95 -33.72 12.26 8.41
N PRO A 96 -32.76 11.32 8.51
CA PRO A 96 -32.01 11.15 9.75
C PRO A 96 -31.43 12.51 10.12
N PRO A 97 -31.56 12.93 11.40
CA PRO A 97 -31.05 14.20 11.85
C PRO A 97 -29.60 14.33 11.39
N ILE A 98 -29.30 15.46 10.73
CA ILE A 98 -27.96 15.75 10.21
C ILE A 98 -27.04 15.80 11.44
N GLU A 99 -26.40 14.67 11.74
CA GLU A 99 -25.37 14.59 12.76
C GLU A 99 -24.25 15.52 12.30
N MET A 100 -24.15 16.69 12.94
CA MET A 100 -23.02 17.58 12.73
C MET A 100 -21.75 16.74 13.00
N PRO A 101 -20.81 16.67 12.04
CA PRO A 101 -19.61 15.86 12.20
C PRO A 101 -18.88 16.36 13.44
N THR A 102 -18.97 15.57 14.52
CA THR A 102 -18.29 15.88 15.77
C THR A 102 -16.82 15.99 15.42
N PRO A 103 -16.14 17.12 15.73
CA PRO A 103 -14.77 17.34 15.35
C PRO A 103 -13.94 16.16 15.83
N ALA A 104 -13.43 15.37 14.88
CA ALA A 104 -12.69 14.17 15.16
C ALA A 104 -11.51 14.56 16.06
N ALA A 105 -11.54 14.11 17.31
CA ALA A 105 -10.46 14.35 18.26
C ALA A 105 -9.13 14.00 17.58
N PRO A 106 -8.07 14.82 17.77
CA PRO A 106 -6.80 14.65 17.07
C PRO A 106 -6.34 13.21 17.20
N ALA A 107 -6.38 12.51 16.07
CA ALA A 107 -6.17 11.08 16.03
C ALA A 107 -4.77 10.80 16.60
N ARG A 108 -4.70 10.00 17.67
CA ARG A 108 -3.45 9.54 18.31
C ARG A 108 -2.67 8.57 17.41
N ARG A 109 -2.40 8.98 16.16
CA ARG A 109 -1.69 8.17 15.15
C ARG A 109 -0.26 7.88 15.59
N GLY A 110 0.39 8.82 16.29
CA GLY A 110 1.77 8.66 16.75
C GLY A 110 1.97 7.43 17.65
N LEU A 111 1.06 7.19 18.60
CA LEU A 111 1.23 6.07 19.54
C LEU A 111 1.20 4.70 18.84
N ARG A 112 0.35 4.54 17.81
CA ARG A 112 0.29 3.28 17.05
C ARG A 112 1.61 2.99 16.34
N VAL A 113 2.17 4.01 15.69
CA VAL A 113 3.45 3.88 14.97
C VAL A 113 4.59 3.52 15.94
N VAL A 114 4.62 4.14 17.12
CA VAL A 114 5.65 3.85 18.14
C VAL A 114 5.53 2.42 18.66
N VAL A 115 4.31 1.97 18.98
CA VAL A 115 4.09 0.61 19.50
C VAL A 115 4.44 -0.43 18.44
N ASP A 116 3.96 -0.26 17.22
CA ASP A 116 4.22 -1.23 16.15
C ASP A 116 5.72 -1.24 15.76
N GLY A 117 6.39 -0.08 15.80
CA GLY A 117 7.85 0.02 15.64
C GLY A 117 8.63 -0.69 16.74
N ALA A 118 8.23 -0.54 18.01
CA ALA A 118 8.86 -1.22 19.14
C ALA A 118 8.73 -2.75 19.05
N VAL A 119 7.56 -3.24 18.61
CA VAL A 119 7.35 -4.68 18.35
C VAL A 119 8.24 -5.17 17.22
N GLY A 120 8.36 -4.41 16.13
CA GLY A 120 9.26 -4.73 15.03
C GLY A 120 10.73 -4.87 15.48
N VAL A 121 11.21 -3.93 16.29
CA VAL A 121 12.56 -3.99 16.87
C VAL A 121 12.73 -5.21 17.78
N LEU A 122 11.75 -5.48 18.65
CA LEU A 122 11.78 -6.65 19.54
C LEU A 122 11.87 -7.95 18.73
N LEU A 123 11.08 -8.09 17.67
CA LEU A 123 11.11 -9.26 16.78
C LEU A 123 12.45 -9.41 16.07
N ALA A 124 13.07 -8.31 15.65
CA ALA A 124 14.40 -8.34 15.05
C ALA A 124 15.47 -8.80 16.06
N VAL A 125 15.42 -8.32 17.31
CA VAL A 125 16.33 -8.75 18.39
C VAL A 125 16.15 -10.24 18.69
N VAL A 126 14.90 -10.71 18.84
CA VAL A 126 14.61 -12.13 19.06
C VAL A 126 15.11 -12.97 17.88
N GLY A 127 14.86 -12.53 16.65
CA GLY A 127 15.37 -13.19 15.44
C GLY A 127 16.89 -13.26 15.39
N ALA A 128 17.59 -12.20 15.82
CA ALA A 128 19.05 -12.15 15.85
C ALA A 128 19.64 -13.11 16.90
N LEU A 129 18.99 -13.22 18.07
CA LEU A 129 19.34 -14.18 19.11
C LEU A 129 19.11 -15.62 18.64
N LEU A 130 17.96 -15.90 18.01
CA LEU A 130 17.65 -17.21 17.44
C LEU A 130 18.63 -17.57 16.31
N GLY A 131 19.00 -16.61 15.46
CA GLY A 131 20.00 -16.80 14.42
C GLY A 131 21.39 -17.08 14.99
N GLY A 132 21.77 -16.42 16.08
CA GLY A 132 23.04 -16.69 16.79
C GLY A 132 23.07 -18.11 17.38
N LEU A 133 21.95 -18.55 17.96
CA LEU A 133 21.79 -19.93 18.44
C LEU A 133 21.84 -20.95 17.29
N ALA A 134 21.23 -20.65 16.14
CA ALA A 134 21.20 -21.52 14.98
C ALA A 134 22.58 -21.68 14.31
N THR A 135 23.35 -20.60 14.25
CA THR A 135 24.69 -20.59 13.63
C THR A 135 25.81 -20.96 14.60
N GLN A 136 25.50 -21.11 15.90
CA GLN A 136 26.47 -21.26 16.98
C GLN A 136 27.56 -20.17 17.01
N LYS A 137 27.30 -19.01 16.40
CA LYS A 137 28.20 -17.86 16.32
C LYS A 137 27.54 -16.64 16.96
N GLY A 138 28.37 -15.79 17.55
CA GLY A 138 27.90 -14.49 18.05
C GLY A 138 27.45 -13.61 16.89
N THR A 139 26.37 -12.84 17.07
CA THR A 139 25.82 -11.94 16.04
C THR A 139 26.86 -10.98 15.48
N VAL A 140 27.74 -10.46 16.33
CA VAL A 140 28.82 -9.54 15.92
C VAL A 140 29.84 -10.25 15.02
N GLU A 141 30.14 -11.52 15.30
CA GLU A 141 31.08 -12.31 14.50
C GLU A 141 30.50 -12.61 13.12
N VAL A 142 29.22 -12.99 13.06
CA VAL A 142 28.50 -13.21 11.79
C VAL A 142 28.48 -11.93 10.94
N LEU A 143 28.18 -10.77 11.54
CA LEU A 143 28.21 -9.49 10.81
C LEU A 143 29.62 -9.10 10.37
N ARG A 144 30.63 -9.38 11.19
CA ARG A 144 32.03 -9.09 10.87
C ARG A 144 32.53 -9.95 9.72
N GLU A 145 32.21 -11.25 9.73
CA GLU A 145 32.47 -12.17 8.62
C GLU A 145 31.74 -11.72 7.35
N ALA A 146 30.49 -11.26 7.47
CA ALA A 146 29.70 -10.74 6.35
C ALA A 146 30.35 -9.53 5.67
N GLY A 147 30.90 -8.61 6.45
CA GLY A 147 31.54 -7.40 5.94
C GLY A 147 32.93 -7.64 5.34
N GLY A 148 33.59 -8.73 5.72
CA GLY A 148 34.95 -9.06 5.28
C GLY A 148 35.04 -10.07 4.14
N ALA A 149 33.96 -10.81 3.87
CA ALA A 149 33.99 -11.88 2.87
C ALA A 149 33.96 -11.31 1.43
N ALA A 150 35.05 -11.53 0.68
CA ALA A 150 35.12 -11.21 -0.75
C ALA A 150 34.22 -12.10 -1.63
N LYS A 151 33.60 -13.14 -1.06
CA LYS A 151 32.75 -14.11 -1.75
C LYS A 151 31.36 -14.08 -1.12
N PHE A 152 30.35 -14.15 -1.99
CA PHE A 152 28.91 -14.12 -1.72
C PHE A 152 28.49 -14.77 -0.39
N PRO A 153 27.39 -14.29 0.22
CA PRO A 153 27.13 -14.42 1.64
C PRO A 153 27.23 -15.86 2.11
N THR A 154 27.94 -16.06 3.22
CA THR A 154 28.07 -17.38 3.83
C THR A 154 26.70 -17.96 4.14
N THR A 155 26.56 -19.28 4.08
CA THR A 155 25.33 -19.97 4.48
C THR A 155 24.90 -19.57 5.89
N ASP A 156 25.86 -19.34 6.79
CA ASP A 156 25.62 -18.85 8.14
C ASP A 156 24.93 -17.48 8.14
N LEU A 157 25.36 -16.56 7.26
CA LEU A 157 24.70 -15.27 7.10
C LEU A 157 23.27 -15.42 6.60
N LEU A 158 23.03 -16.30 5.62
CA LEU A 158 21.70 -16.51 5.05
C LEU A 158 20.74 -17.10 6.09
N VAL A 159 21.20 -18.08 6.87
CA VAL A 159 20.42 -18.67 7.97
C VAL A 159 20.15 -17.63 9.04
N TRP A 160 21.16 -16.88 9.46
CA TRP A 160 21.01 -15.81 10.44
C TRP A 160 20.03 -14.73 9.97
N LEU A 161 20.19 -14.25 8.74
CA LEU A 161 19.32 -13.23 8.14
C LEU A 161 17.89 -13.75 7.99
N GLY A 162 17.71 -15.02 7.63
CA GLY A 162 16.41 -15.68 7.58
C GLY A 162 15.70 -15.66 8.94
N CYS A 163 16.41 -15.95 10.03
CA CYS A 163 15.87 -15.89 11.38
C CYS A 163 15.42 -14.48 11.81
N VAL A 164 16.08 -13.43 11.33
CA VAL A 164 15.67 -12.03 11.59
C VAL A 164 14.54 -11.60 10.66
N ALA A 165 14.68 -11.87 9.36
CA ALA A 165 13.76 -11.40 8.34
C ALA A 165 12.39 -12.07 8.43
N ALA A 166 12.33 -13.38 8.71
CA ALA A 166 11.07 -14.12 8.78
C ALA A 166 10.05 -13.53 9.79
N PRO A 167 10.39 -13.30 11.08
CA PRO A 167 9.45 -12.73 12.03
C PRO A 167 9.09 -11.27 11.72
N VAL A 168 10.05 -10.46 11.24
CA VAL A 168 9.81 -9.06 10.85
C VAL A 168 8.85 -9.00 9.66
N MET A 169 9.08 -9.78 8.61
CA MET A 169 8.19 -9.86 7.45
C MET A 169 6.82 -10.42 7.81
N GLY A 170 6.77 -11.46 8.64
CA GLY A 170 5.50 -12.00 9.16
C GLY A 170 4.69 -10.94 9.89
N TYR A 171 5.35 -10.10 10.68
CA TYR A 171 4.71 -8.98 11.35
C TYR A 171 4.25 -7.87 10.38
N VAL A 172 5.06 -7.49 9.40
CA VAL A 172 4.65 -6.52 8.37
C VAL A 172 3.42 -6.99 7.60
N LEU A 173 3.40 -8.27 7.19
CA LEU A 173 2.23 -8.86 6.53
C LEU A 173 1.00 -8.86 7.45
N PHE A 174 1.19 -9.12 8.74
CA PHE A 174 0.13 -9.07 9.74
C PHE A 174 -0.45 -7.66 9.91
N VAL A 175 0.41 -6.63 9.94
CA VAL A 175 0.03 -5.21 9.96
C VAL A 175 -0.72 -4.83 8.69
N ASN A 176 -0.24 -5.25 7.52
CA ASN A 176 -0.89 -4.98 6.23
C ASN A 176 -2.28 -5.60 6.10
N ARG A 177 -2.57 -6.69 6.84
CA ARG A 177 -3.92 -7.27 6.94
C ARG A 177 -4.85 -6.51 7.88
N GLY A 178 -4.46 -5.33 8.36
CA GLY A 178 -5.27 -4.49 9.26
C GLY A 178 -5.36 -5.03 10.69
N ARG A 179 -4.56 -6.04 11.04
CA ARG A 179 -4.58 -6.68 12.37
C ARG A 179 -3.43 -6.20 13.25
N SER A 180 -3.05 -4.92 13.25
CA SER A 180 -1.93 -4.48 14.09
C SER A 180 -2.23 -4.58 15.59
N ILE A 181 -1.20 -4.87 16.38
CA ILE A 181 -1.29 -4.87 17.84
C ILE A 181 -1.66 -3.47 18.34
N GLY A 182 -1.16 -2.40 17.69
CA GLY A 182 -1.58 -1.02 17.97
C GLY A 182 -3.09 -0.79 17.83
N VAL A 183 -3.74 -1.42 16.83
CA VAL A 183 -5.20 -1.38 16.69
C VAL A 183 -5.86 -2.08 17.87
N TRP A 184 -5.43 -3.30 18.19
CA TRP A 184 -5.97 -4.09 19.31
C TRP A 184 -5.83 -3.38 20.67
N VAL A 185 -4.64 -2.83 20.96
CA VAL A 185 -4.37 -2.06 22.19
C VAL A 185 -5.25 -0.82 22.26
N SER A 186 -5.40 -0.09 21.15
CA SER A 186 -6.26 1.10 21.11
C SER A 186 -7.74 0.75 21.38
N SER A 187 -8.23 -0.36 20.84
CA SER A 187 -9.60 -0.85 21.11
C SER A 187 -9.77 -1.27 22.57
N ARG A 188 -8.76 -1.90 23.18
CA ARG A 188 -8.74 -2.26 24.61
C ARG A 188 -8.69 -1.05 25.54
N MET A 189 -7.98 0.02 25.16
CA MET A 189 -7.95 1.25 25.95
C MET A 189 -9.29 2.00 25.87
N ALA A 190 -9.91 2.05 24.68
CA ALA A 190 -11.22 2.67 24.50
C ALA A 190 -12.33 1.98 25.31
N SER A 191 -12.26 0.65 25.48
CA SER A 191 -13.23 -0.08 26.32
C SER A 191 -13.02 0.14 27.82
N ARG A 192 -11.79 0.39 28.28
CA ARG A 192 -11.51 0.68 29.70
C ARG A 192 -11.93 2.08 30.15
N GLY A 193 -11.96 3.06 29.24
CA GLY A 193 -12.37 4.43 29.54
C GLY A 193 -13.87 4.61 29.75
N ARG A 194 -14.70 3.59 29.45
CA ARG A 194 -16.15 3.66 29.54
C ARG A 194 -16.71 3.15 30.88
N LYS A 195 -15.93 3.25 31.96
CA LYS A 195 -16.48 3.10 33.31
C LYS A 195 -17.29 4.36 33.61
N THR A 196 -18.60 4.25 33.47
CA THR A 196 -19.58 5.25 33.89
C THR A 196 -19.31 5.65 35.35
N PRO A 197 -19.15 6.94 35.67
CA PRO A 197 -19.18 7.38 37.04
C PRO A 197 -20.58 7.06 37.60
N GLY A 198 -20.60 6.35 38.74
CA GLY A 198 -21.81 6.10 39.51
C GLY A 198 -22.20 7.30 40.36
#